data_AF-A0A1J5E3N6-F1
#
_entry.id   AF-A0A1J5E3N6-F1
#
_cell.length_a   1.000
_cell.length_b   1.000
_cell.length_c   1.000
_cell.angle_alpha   90.00
_cell.angle_beta   90.00
_cell.angle_gamma   90.00
#
_symmetry.space_group_name_H-M   'P 1'
#
loop_
_entity.id
_entity.type
_entity.pdbx_description
1 polymer ?
#
loop_
_entity_poly.entity_id
_entity_poly.type
_entity_poly.pdbx_seq_one_letter_code
_entity_poly.pdbx_strand_id
1 'polypeptide(L)' 'MANSVWSKIARQSLGPAPMTPRRELQFVGTSPQDAKRKALNYWYANQTALRMSIRDFSARLILLPDARTIVFHGD' A
#
# COMPACT_ATOMS: atom_id res chain seq x y z
N MET A 1 13.65 -59.71 -0.06
CA MET A 1 13.76 -58.56 0.86
C MET A 1 14.13 -57.34 0.03
N ALA A 2 13.15 -56.51 -0.31
CA ALA A 2 13.34 -55.35 -1.18
C ALA A 2 13.08 -54.07 -0.37
N ASN A 3 14.14 -53.29 -0.16
CA ASN A 3 14.10 -51.98 0.49
C ASN A 3 13.65 -50.93 -0.53
N SER A 4 12.39 -50.47 -0.44
CA SER A 4 11.94 -49.28 -1.18
C SER A 4 12.22 -48.02 -0.35
N VAL A 5 13.31 -47.37 -0.71
CA VAL A 5 13.70 -46.04 -0.23
C VAL A 5 12.80 -45.00 -0.87
N TRP A 6 12.07 -44.26 -0.04
CA TRP A 6 11.21 -43.16 -0.44
C TRP A 6 12.06 -41.92 -0.75
N SER A 7 12.41 -41.70 -2.01
CA SER A 7 13.02 -40.44 -2.44
C SER A 7 11.91 -39.44 -2.80
N LYS A 8 11.48 -38.68 -1.77
CA LYS A 8 10.72 -37.43 -1.89
C LYS A 8 11.50 -36.42 -2.72
N ILE A 9 11.14 -36.23 -3.99
CA ILE A 9 11.43 -34.97 -4.69
C ILE A 9 10.18 -34.11 -4.55
N ALA A 10 10.13 -33.38 -3.44
CA ALA A 10 9.21 -32.27 -3.30
C ALA A 10 9.55 -31.26 -4.40
N ARG A 11 8.66 -31.13 -5.38
CA ARG A 11 8.62 -29.96 -6.26
C ARG A 11 8.50 -28.75 -5.33
N GLN A 12 9.59 -28.02 -5.15
CA GLN A 12 9.54 -26.67 -4.58
C GLN A 12 8.74 -25.83 -5.57
N SER A 13 7.44 -25.74 -5.32
CA SER A 13 6.61 -24.67 -5.85
C SER A 13 7.21 -23.37 -5.31
N LEU A 14 7.90 -22.62 -6.16
CA LEU A 14 8.20 -21.21 -5.92
C LEU A 14 6.86 -20.51 -5.74
N GLY A 15 6.41 -20.39 -4.49
CA GLY A 15 5.26 -19.57 -4.15
C GLY A 15 5.51 -18.14 -4.64
N PRO A 16 4.48 -17.37 -5.02
CA PRO A 16 4.66 -15.99 -5.43
C PRO A 16 5.44 -15.27 -4.33
N ALA A 17 6.54 -14.63 -4.72
CA ALA A 17 7.35 -13.81 -3.82
C ALA A 17 6.43 -12.92 -2.98
N PRO A 18 6.72 -12.71 -1.68
CA PRO A 18 5.94 -11.77 -0.89
C PRO A 18 6.12 -10.39 -1.52
N MET A 19 5.16 -9.96 -2.33
CA MET A 19 4.99 -8.57 -2.67
C MET A 19 4.76 -7.88 -1.35
N THR A 20 5.78 -7.19 -0.83
CA THR A 20 5.61 -6.21 0.23
C THR A 20 4.42 -5.35 -0.19
N PRO A 21 3.31 -5.32 0.57
CA PRO A 21 2.17 -4.52 0.17
C PRO A 21 2.66 -3.07 0.10
N ARG A 22 2.67 -2.49 -1.11
CA ARG A 22 2.73 -1.03 -1.26
C ARG A 22 1.74 -0.49 -0.26
N ARG A 23 2.21 0.29 0.72
CA ARG A 23 1.36 0.78 1.80
C ARG A 23 0.42 1.82 1.21
N GLU A 24 -0.77 1.37 0.82
CA GLU A 24 -1.86 2.24 0.43
C GLU A 24 -2.46 2.85 1.69
N LEU A 25 -2.48 4.18 1.74
CA LEU A 25 -3.14 4.93 2.80
C LEU A 25 -4.45 5.49 2.26
N GLN A 26 -5.54 5.25 2.99
CA GLN A 26 -6.85 5.76 2.63
C GLN A 26 -7.29 6.85 3.60
N PHE A 27 -7.75 7.96 3.05
CA PHE A 27 -8.28 9.10 3.77
C PHE A 27 -9.77 9.22 3.46
N VAL A 28 -10.61 8.73 4.37
CA VAL A 28 -12.07 8.74 4.21
C VAL A 28 -12.67 9.96 4.93
N GLY A 29 -13.42 10.76 4.19
CA GLY A 29 -14.12 11.96 4.67
C GLY A 29 -15.65 11.86 4.53
N THR A 30 -16.35 12.87 5.03
CA THR A 30 -17.78 13.08 4.73
C THR A 30 -18.00 13.83 3.42
N SER A 31 -16.95 14.48 2.89
CA SER A 31 -16.91 15.20 1.63
C SER A 31 -15.50 15.11 1.01
N PRO A 32 -15.33 15.45 -0.29
CA PRO A 32 -14.00 15.47 -0.91
C PRO A 32 -13.04 16.42 -0.20
N GLN A 33 -13.55 17.54 0.31
CA GLN A 33 -12.76 18.54 1.04
C GLN A 33 -12.30 17.99 2.40
N ASP A 34 -13.15 17.23 3.10
CA ASP A 34 -12.75 16.60 4.37
C ASP A 34 -11.69 15.51 4.15
N ALA A 35 -11.85 14.68 3.11
CA ALA A 35 -10.86 13.69 2.72
C ALA A 35 -9.50 14.34 2.39
N LYS A 36 -9.53 15.44 1.63
CA LYS A 36 -8.33 16.23 1.31
C LYS A 36 -7.68 16.80 2.57
N ARG A 37 -8.46 17.38 3.47
CA ARG A 37 -7.95 17.91 4.75
C ARG A 37 -7.26 16.82 5.57
N LYS A 38 -7.84 15.62 5.64
CA LYS A 38 -7.23 14.47 6.33
C LYS A 38 -5.90 14.05 5.70
N ALA A 39 -5.83 13.98 4.37
CA ALA A 39 -4.60 13.68 3.65
C ALA A 39 -3.50 14.73 3.90
N LEU A 40 -3.87 16.02 3.87
CA LEU A 40 -2.94 17.12 4.15
C LEU A 40 -2.43 17.12 5.60
N ASN A 41 -3.32 16.86 6.56
CA ASN A 41 -2.95 16.74 7.97
C ASN A 41 -1.97 15.59 8.19
N TYR A 42 -2.19 14.45 7.51
CA TYR A 42 -1.26 13.33 7.54
C TYR A 42 0.12 13.72 7.00
N TRP A 43 0.18 14.38 5.84
CA TRP A 43 1.46 14.84 5.28
C TRP A 43 2.17 15.80 6.24
N TYR A 44 1.47 16.79 6.79
CA TYR A 44 2.05 17.77 7.71
C TYR A 44 2.65 17.10 8.96
N ALA A 45 1.94 16.11 9.52
CA ALA A 45 2.38 15.35 10.68
C ALA A 45 3.57 14.40 10.38
N ASN A 46 3.71 13.95 9.13
CA ASN A 46 4.70 12.92 8.74
C ASN A 46 5.75 13.43 7.74
N GLN A 47 5.85 14.74 7.51
CA GLN A 47 6.70 15.34 6.48
C GLN A 47 8.17 14.87 6.55
N THR A 48 8.72 14.75 7.76
CA THR A 48 10.10 14.30 7.99
C THR A 48 10.31 12.83 7.64
N ALA A 49 9.30 11.99 7.90
CA ALA A 49 9.35 10.56 7.62
C ALA A 49 9.09 10.26 6.14
N LEU A 50 8.15 10.98 5.52
CA LEU A 50 7.78 10.83 4.12
C LEU A 50 8.85 11.34 3.16
N ARG A 51 9.71 12.27 3.60
CA ARG A 51 10.80 12.87 2.79
C ARG A 51 10.36 13.35 1.41
N MET A 52 9.12 13.83 1.30
CA MET A 52 8.53 14.30 0.05
C MET A 52 7.88 15.65 0.23
N SER A 53 7.95 16.49 -0.80
CA SER A 53 7.29 17.78 -0.80
C SER A 53 5.77 17.61 -0.80
N ILE A 54 5.03 18.65 -0.40
CA ILE A 54 3.57 18.63 -0.49
C ILE A 54 3.10 18.47 -1.94
N ARG A 55 3.87 18.98 -2.91
CA ARG A 55 3.58 18.85 -4.34
C ARG A 55 3.64 17.39 -4.77
N ASP A 56 4.69 16.68 -4.38
CA ASP A 56 4.87 15.27 -4.73
C ASP A 56 3.86 14.38 -4.02
N PHE A 57 3.56 14.68 -2.75
CA PHE A 57 2.50 14.00 -2.01
C PHE A 57 1.14 14.18 -2.70
N SER A 58 0.79 15.42 -3.05
CA SER A 58 -0.49 15.76 -3.69
C SER A 58 -0.65 15.11 -5.07
N ALA A 59 0.43 14.98 -5.84
CA ALA A 59 0.41 14.35 -7.15
C ALA A 59 0.11 12.84 -7.09
N ARG A 60 0.30 12.22 -5.92
CA ARG A 60 0.05 10.79 -5.67
C ARG A 60 -1.30 10.51 -5.00
N LEU A 61 -2.10 11.56 -4.75
CA LEU A 61 -3.44 11.42 -4.21
C LEU A 61 -4.44 11.12 -5.32
N ILE A 62 -5.20 10.04 -5.15
CA ILE A 62 -6.27 9.65 -6.07
C ILE A 62 -7.61 9.76 -5.34
N LEU A 63 -8.51 10.58 -5.86
CA LEU A 63 -9.90 10.61 -5.39
C LEU A 63 -10.66 9.44 -5.99
N LEU A 64 -11.29 8.63 -5.15
CA LEU A 64 -12.12 7.51 -5.61
C LEU A 64 -13.49 7.98 -6.13
N PRO A 65 -14.21 7.13 -6.90
CA PRO A 65 -15.52 7.46 -7.44
C PRO A 65 -16.60 7.79 -6.40
N ASP A 66 -16.39 7.40 -5.13
CA ASP A 66 -17.28 7.72 -4.02
C ASP A 66 -17.21 9.19 -3.57
N ALA A 67 -16.30 9.98 -4.18
CA ALA A 67 -16.06 11.40 -3.92
C ALA A 67 -15.74 11.73 -2.46
N ARG A 68 -15.38 10.74 -1.64
CA ARG A 68 -15.14 10.91 -0.21
C ARG A 68 -13.92 10.16 0.29
N THR A 69 -13.31 9.33 -0.55
CA THR A 69 -12.09 8.60 -0.24
C THR A 69 -10.96 9.08 -1.12
N ILE A 70 -9.84 9.46 -0.49
CA ILE A 70 -8.59 9.71 -1.18
C ILE A 70 -7.60 8.60 -0.85
N VAL A 71 -6.96 8.03 -1.86
CA VAL A 71 -5.91 7.03 -1.70
C VAL A 71 -4.55 7.66 -1.99
N PHE A 72 -3.57 7.37 -1.14
CA PHE A 72 -2.18 7.66 -1.36
C PHE A 72 -1.41 6.35 -1.51
N HIS A 73 -0.75 6.18 -2.66
CA HIS A 73 0.13 5.04 -2.89
C HIS A 73 1.55 5.42 -2.46
N GLY A 74 1.97 4.92 -1.30
CA GLY A 74 3.37 4.99 -0.88
C GLY A 74 4.25 4.12 -1.79
N ASP A 75 5.47 4.58 -2.05
CA ASP A 75 6.53 3.73 -2.64
C ASP A 75 7.23 2.90 -1.56
#